data_AF-A0A2K8PS67-F1
#
_entry.id   AF-A0A2K8PS67-F1
#
_cell.length_a   1.000
_cell.length_b   1.000
_cell.length_c   1.000
_cell.angle_alpha   90.00
_cell.angle_beta   90.00
_cell.angle_gamma   90.00
#
_symmetry.space_group_name_H-M   'P 1'
#
loop_
_entity.id
_entity.type
_entity.pdbx_description
1 polymer ?
#
loop_
_entity_poly.entity_id
_entity_poly.type
_entity_poly.pdbx_seq_one_letter_code
_entity_poly.pdbx_strand_id
1 'polypeptide(L)' 'MPYRRRKGEDLPGWKWERNTFHRQVRARVERVFARMTWKILRDCRLKGDRVHHATRGIARLHNLALAG' A
#
# COMPACT_ATOMS: atom_id res chain seq x y z
N MET A 1 -4.55 4.65 -3.32
CA MET A 1 -4.62 4.05 -4.67
C MET A 1 -4.90 5.16 -5.68
N PRO A 2 -4.30 5.13 -6.89
CA PRO A 2 -4.51 6.17 -7.89
C PRO A 2 -5.96 6.17 -8.42
N TYR A 3 -6.47 7.35 -8.75
CA TYR A 3 -7.80 7.53 -9.36
C TYR A 3 -7.78 7.09 -10.82
N ARG A 4 -8.68 6.18 -11.19
CA ARG A 4 -8.87 5.77 -12.60
C ARG A 4 -9.76 6.76 -13.32
N ARG A 5 -9.37 7.10 -14.54
CA ARG A 5 -10.19 7.84 -15.50
C ARG A 5 -11.13 6.87 -16.22
N ARG A 6 -12.41 7.21 -16.40
CA ARG A 6 -13.34 6.49 -17.30
C ARG A 6 -13.15 6.98 -18.74
N LYS A 7 -13.40 6.10 -19.71
CA LYS A 7 -13.30 6.48 -21.13
C LYS A 7 -14.35 7.57 -21.42
N GLY A 8 -13.91 8.73 -21.90
CA GLY A 8 -14.77 9.88 -22.21
C GLY A 8 -14.89 10.96 -21.13
N GLU A 9 -14.48 10.69 -19.88
CA GLU A 9 -14.54 11.67 -18.79
C GLU A 9 -13.14 12.08 -18.36
N ASP A 10 -12.91 13.36 -18.09
CA ASP A 10 -11.65 13.82 -17.50
C ASP A 10 -11.70 13.84 -15.97
N LEU A 11 -10.54 13.63 -15.34
CA LEU A 11 -10.45 13.71 -13.89
C LEU A 11 -10.51 15.19 -13.45
N PRO A 12 -11.22 15.50 -12.35
CA PRO A 12 -11.09 16.78 -11.66
C PRO A 12 -9.62 17.12 -11.34
N GLY A 13 -9.24 18.40 -11.40
CA GLY A 13 -7.85 18.86 -11.23
C GLY A 13 -7.15 18.34 -9.97
N TRP A 14 -7.83 18.34 -8.82
CA TRP A 14 -7.26 17.80 -7.58
C TRP A 14 -6.99 16.28 -7.63
N LYS A 15 -7.75 15.51 -8.43
CA LYS A 15 -7.49 14.08 -8.65
C LYS A 15 -6.28 13.88 -9.57
N TRP A 16 -6.08 14.78 -10.53
CA TRP A 16 -4.88 14.80 -11.36
C TRP A 16 -3.62 15.05 -10.53
N GLU A 17 -3.63 16.10 -9.71
CA GLU A 17 -2.50 16.44 -8.82
C GLU A 17 -2.16 15.28 -7.87
N ARG A 18 -3.19 14.69 -7.24
CA ARG A 18 -3.00 13.51 -6.38
C ARG A 18 -2.44 12.31 -7.17
N ASN A 19 -2.88 12.10 -8.41
CA ASN A 19 -2.32 11.06 -9.27
C ASN A 19 -0.86 11.34 -9.67
N THR A 20 -0.48 12.59 -9.87
CA THR A 20 0.92 12.98 -10.14
C THR A 20 1.80 12.66 -8.93
N PHE A 21 1.35 13.02 -7.72
CA PHE A 21 2.03 12.64 -6.49
C PHE A 21 2.14 11.11 -6.34
N HIS A 22 1.05 10.37 -6.58
CA HIS A 22 1.09 8.91 -6.56
C HIS A 22 2.09 8.32 -7.57
N ARG A 23 2.18 8.88 -8.79
CA ARG A 23 3.16 8.46 -9.79
C ARG A 23 4.60 8.72 -9.34
N GLN A 24 4.87 9.88 -8.75
CA GLN A 24 6.20 10.22 -8.24
C GLN A 24 6.62 9.28 -7.10
N VAL A 25 5.74 9.05 -6.13
CA VAL A 25 6.00 8.10 -5.03
C VAL A 25 6.23 6.70 -5.57
N ARG A 26 5.38 6.24 -6.50
CA ARG A 26 5.52 4.92 -7.13
C ARG A 26 6.86 4.78 -7.86
N ALA A 27 7.25 5.77 -8.66
CA ALA A 27 8.51 5.73 -9.39
C ALA A 27 9.73 5.69 -8.44
N ARG A 28 9.68 6.42 -7.33
CA ARG A 28 10.74 6.37 -6.30
C ARG A 28 10.83 4.98 -5.64
N VAL A 29 9.69 4.42 -5.27
CA VAL A 29 9.61 3.09 -4.66
C VAL A 29 10.08 2.00 -5.63
N GLU A 30 9.62 2.03 -6.88
CA GLU A 30 10.05 1.08 -7.92
C GLU A 30 11.55 1.20 -8.22
N ARG A 31 12.11 2.41 -8.23
CA ARG A 31 13.56 2.62 -8.40
C ARG A 31 14.38 2.02 -7.26
N VAL A 32 13.90 2.10 -6.02
CA VAL A 32 14.56 1.44 -4.87
C VAL A 32 14.46 -0.07 -5.02
N PHE A 33 13.27 -0.59 -5.36
CA PHE A 33 13.07 -2.02 -5.55
C PHE A 33 13.89 -2.60 -6.71
N ALA A 34 14.11 -1.84 -7.79
CA ALA A 34 14.95 -2.26 -8.91
C ALA A 34 16.43 -2.44 -8.51
N ARG A 35 16.88 -1.81 -7.42
CA ARG A 35 18.23 -1.97 -6.85
C ARG A 35 18.33 -3.07 -5.79
N MET A 36 17.19 -3.62 -5.36
CA MET A 36 17.15 -4.69 -4.36
C MET A 36 17.16 -6.07 -5.04
N THR A 37 17.79 -7.04 -4.39
CA THR A 37 17.76 -8.44 -4.84
C THR A 37 16.45 -9.11 -4.48
N TRP A 38 16.04 -10.10 -5.26
CA TRP A 38 14.74 -10.79 -5.11
C TRP A 38 14.55 -11.41 -3.71
N LYS A 39 15.65 -11.88 -3.08
CA LYS A 39 15.63 -12.50 -1.76
C LYS A 39 15.21 -11.52 -0.66
N ILE A 40 15.70 -10.28 -0.72
CA ILE A 40 15.32 -9.21 0.22
C ILE A 40 13.82 -8.88 0.07
N LEU A 41 13.34 -8.75 -1.17
CA LEU A 41 11.92 -8.50 -1.44
C LEU A 41 11.03 -9.62 -0.90
N ARG A 42 11.44 -10.88 -1.11
CA ARG A 42 10.73 -12.06 -0.59
C ARG A 42 10.69 -12.07 0.93
N ASP A 43 11.81 -11.80 1.58
CA ASP A 43 11.90 -11.82 3.05
C ASP A 43 11.09 -10.68 3.67
N CYS A 44 11.11 -9.47 3.07
CA CYS A 44 10.24 -8.37 3.47
C CYS A 44 8.75 -8.71 3.32
N ARG A 45 8.35 -9.37 2.24
CA ARG A 45 6.95 -9.77 2.01
C ARG A 45 6.51 -10.83 3.03
N LEU A 46 7.34 -11.85 3.27
CA LEU A 46 7.07 -12.91 4.25
C LEU A 46 7.02 -12.40 5.70
N LYS A 47 7.85 -11.41 6.06
CA LYS A 47 7.77 -10.75 7.37
C LYS A 47 6.56 -9.82 7.46
N GLY A 48 6.25 -9.07 6.40
CA GLY A 48 5.10 -8.19 6.32
C GLY A 48 3.77 -8.93 6.52
N ASP A 49 3.60 -10.09 5.89
CA ASP A 49 2.40 -10.93 6.06
C ASP A 49 2.26 -11.40 7.51
N ARG A 50 3.34 -11.86 8.14
CA ARG A 50 3.32 -12.29 9.55
C ARG A 50 2.94 -11.15 10.50
N VAL A 51 3.51 -9.96 10.29
CA VAL A 51 3.16 -8.76 11.07
C VAL A 51 1.70 -8.38 10.84
N HIS A 52 1.22 -8.39 9.59
CA HIS A 52 -0.17 -8.10 9.26
C HIS A 52 -1.15 -9.06 9.96
N HIS A 53 -0.87 -10.35 9.93
CA HIS A 53 -1.68 -11.36 10.62
C HIS A 53 -1.66 -11.18 12.14
N ALA A 54 -0.49 -10.91 12.72
CA ALA A 54 -0.36 -10.65 14.15
C ALA A 54 -1.14 -9.40 14.59
N THR A 55 -0.98 -8.28 13.88
CA THR A 55 -1.73 -7.04 14.17
C THR A 55 -3.24 -7.26 14.08
N ARG A 56 -3.71 -8.00 13.07
CA ARG A 56 -5.15 -8.31 12.92
C ARG A 56 -5.65 -9.23 14.04
N GLY A 57 -4.83 -10.19 14.49
CA GLY A 57 -5.13 -11.04 15.65
C GLY A 57 -5.25 -10.24 16.94
N ILE A 58 -4.28 -9.37 17.22
CA ILE A 58 -4.27 -8.50 18.40
C ILE A 58 -5.48 -7.57 18.42
N ALA A 59 -5.78 -6.90 17.30
CA ALA A 59 -6.95 -6.03 17.18
C ALA A 59 -8.27 -6.78 17.44
N ARG A 60 -8.38 -8.03 16.96
CA ARG A 60 -9.56 -8.88 17.22
C ARG A 60 -9.71 -9.20 18.70
N LEU A 61 -8.62 -9.59 19.37
CA LEU A 61 -8.63 -9.91 20.80
C LEU A 61 -8.98 -8.68 21.65
N HIS A 62 -8.41 -7.51 21.32
CA HIS A 62 -8.73 -6.25 21.98
C HIS A 62 -10.21 -5.87 21.86
N ASN A 63 -10.78 -6.02 20.66
CA ASN A 63 -12.20 -5.73 20.45
C ASN A 63 -13.13 -6.70 21.20
N LEU A 64 -12.74 -7.98 21.34
CA LEU A 64 -13.49 -8.94 22.16
C LEU A 64 -13.42 -8.60 23.64
N ALA A 65 -12.26 -8.16 24.13
CA ALA A 65 -12.08 -7.75 25.52
C ALA A 65 -12.88 -6.48 25.89
N LEU A 66 -13.13 -5.58 24.92
CA LEU A 66 -13.95 -4.39 25.12
C LEU A 66 -15.45 -4.61 24.94
N ALA A 67 -15.86 -5.70 24.29
CA ALA A 67 -17.26 -6.01 23.99
C ALA A 67 -17.90 -6.98 25.00
N GLY A 68 -17.13 -7.46 25.99
CA GLY A 68 -17.62 -8.21 27.15
C GLY A 68 -17.74 -7.30 28.37
#